data_AF-A0A1Q7AUY8-F1
#
_entry.id   AF-A0A1Q7AUY8-F1
#
_cell.length_a   1.000
_cell.length_b   1.000
_cell.length_c   1.000
_cell.angle_alpha   90.00
_cell.angle_beta   90.00
_cell.angle_gamma   90.00
#
_symmetry.space_group_name_H-M   'P 1'
#
loop_
_entity.id
_entity.type
_entity.pdbx_description
1 polymer ?
#
loop_
_entity_poly.entity_id
_entity_poly.type
_entity_poly.pdbx_seq_one_letter_code
_entity_poly.pdbx_strand_id
1 'polypeptide(L)' 'MAPHDALPGLDRFLDELYVTDVRMARDEIVRKATAAGLPATTMSRLDALPEGEYAYDEVVEAVRMIGD' A
#
# COMPACT_ATOMS: atom_id res chain seq x y z
N MET A 1 -4.49 -23.25 -5.07
CA MET A 1 -3.95 -21.89 -5.22
C MET A 1 -4.58 -21.07 -4.12
N ALA A 2 -3.94 -21.02 -2.95
CA ALA A 2 -4.40 -20.13 -1.89
C ALA A 2 -4.39 -18.70 -2.46
N PRO A 3 -5.37 -17.83 -2.14
CA PRO A 3 -5.21 -16.43 -2.50
C PRO A 3 -3.96 -15.97 -1.75
N HIS A 4 -2.88 -15.69 -2.47
CA HIS A 4 -1.71 -15.03 -1.91
C HIS A 4 -2.19 -13.66 -1.44
N ASP A 5 -2.60 -13.61 -0.18
CA ASP A 5 -2.77 -12.44 0.64
C ASP A 5 -3.30 -11.19 -0.08
N ALA A 6 -4.47 -11.31 -0.71
CA ALA A 6 -5.14 -10.19 -1.35
C ALA A 6 -5.49 -9.15 -0.27
N LEU A 7 -4.69 -8.08 -0.19
CA LEU A 7 -4.93 -6.97 0.70
C LEU A 7 -6.22 -6.26 0.29
N PRO A 8 -7.32 -6.40 1.06
CA PRO A 8 -8.61 -5.90 0.62
C PRO A 8 -8.56 -4.38 0.46
N GLY A 9 -8.96 -3.91 -0.73
CA GLY A 9 -9.04 -2.49 -1.06
C GLY A 9 -7.71 -1.81 -1.37
N LEU A 10 -6.57 -2.51 -1.32
CA LEU A 10 -5.27 -1.91 -1.62
C LEU A 10 -5.18 -1.47 -3.09
N ASP A 11 -5.47 -2.37 -4.03
CA ASP A 11 -5.30 -2.09 -5.47
C ASP A 11 -6.11 -0.86 -5.89
N ARG A 12 -7.39 -0.82 -5.50
CA ARG A 12 -8.27 0.33 -5.76
C ARG A 12 -7.71 1.62 -5.14
N PHE A 13 -7.22 1.55 -3.91
CA PHE A 13 -6.63 2.71 -3.25
C PHE A 13 -5.39 3.22 -3.97
N LEU A 14 -4.50 2.32 -4.40
CA LEU A 14 -3.30 2.69 -5.13
C LEU A 14 -3.64 3.27 -6.50
N ASP A 15 -4.64 2.73 -7.20
CA ASP A 15 -5.12 3.28 -8.48
C ASP A 15 -5.66 4.72 -8.32
N GLU A 16 -6.37 5.00 -7.23
CA GLU A 16 -6.87 6.34 -6.89
C GLU A 16 -5.76 7.28 -6.37
N LEU A 17 -4.72 6.71 -5.74
CA LEU A 17 -3.62 7.46 -5.15
C LEU A 17 -2.59 7.89 -6.21
N TYR A 18 -2.24 6.98 -7.13
CA TYR A 18 -1.22 7.15 -8.17
C TYR A 18 -1.83 7.50 -9.53
N VAL A 19 -2.77 8.45 -9.55
CA VAL A 19 -3.37 8.96 -10.82
C VAL A 19 -2.31 9.68 -11.68
N THR A 20 -1.27 10.21 -11.05
CA THR A 20 -0.08 10.76 -11.70
C THR A 20 1.14 9.96 -11.25
N ASP A 21 1.99 9.53 -12.19
CA ASP A 21 3.23 8.73 -11.99
C ASP A 21 4.29 9.41 -11.10
N VAL A 22 3.93 9.78 -9.88
CA VAL A 22 4.78 10.48 -8.93
C VAL A 22 5.07 9.55 -7.77
N ARG A 23 6.35 9.46 -7.38
CA ARG A 23 6.76 8.75 -6.17
C ARG A 23 6.14 9.43 -4.94
N MET A 24 5.66 8.65 -4.00
CA MET A 24 5.03 9.16 -2.78
C MET A 24 5.77 8.68 -1.54
N ALA A 25 5.94 9.58 -0.57
CA ALA A 25 6.51 9.22 0.72
C ALA A 25 5.61 8.20 1.45
N ARG A 26 6.23 7.21 2.09
CA ARG A 26 5.56 6.17 2.89
C ARG A 26 4.54 6.76 3.88
N ASP A 27 4.91 7.84 4.57
CA ASP A 27 4.02 8.50 5.53
C ASP A 27 2.81 9.17 4.86
N GLU A 28 2.96 9.64 3.63
CA GLU A 28 1.83 10.19 2.87
C GLU A 28 0.89 9.07 2.43
N ILE A 29 1.43 7.94 1.98
CA ILE A 29 0.65 6.74 1.61
C ILE A 29 -0.17 6.27 2.81
N VAL A 30 0.47 6.08 3.98
CA VAL A 30 -0.22 5.64 5.21
C VAL A 30 -1.27 6.64 5.68
N ARG A 31 -0.97 7.95 5.62
CA ARG A 31 -1.93 8.99 5.98
C ARG A 31 -3.16 8.96 5.07
N LYS A 32 -2.96 8.82 3.76
CA LYS A 32 -4.04 8.75 2.77
C LYS A 32 -4.83 7.45 2.89
N ALA A 33 -4.17 6.33 3.15
CA ALA A 33 -4.81 5.04 3.43
C ALA A 33 -5.69 5.10 4.69
N THR A 34 -5.21 5.77 5.74
CA THR A 34 -5.98 6.02 6.96
C THR A 34 -7.22 6.87 6.67
N ALA A 35 -7.05 7.96 5.92
CA ALA A 35 -8.17 8.82 5.52
C ALA A 35 -9.19 8.11 4.63
N ALA A 36 -8.74 7.18 3.79
CA ALA A 36 -9.58 6.30 2.98
C ALA A 36 -10.26 5.18 3.78
N GLY A 37 -9.88 4.98 5.05
CA GLY A 37 -10.46 3.96 5.92
C GLY A 37 -10.12 2.54 5.49
N LEU A 38 -8.90 2.30 5.03
CA LEU A 38 -8.50 0.95 4.62
C LEU A 38 -8.60 -0.07 5.77
N PRO A 39 -8.89 -1.35 5.46
CA PRO A 39 -8.96 -2.40 6.47
C PRO A 39 -7.68 -2.52 7.29
N ALA A 40 -7.83 -2.90 8.57
CA ALA A 40 -6.69 -2.99 9.50
C ALA A 40 -5.55 -3.87 9.00
N THR A 41 -5.85 -4.99 8.33
CA THR A 41 -4.84 -5.88 7.73
C THR A 41 -4.01 -5.17 6.66
N THR A 42 -4.65 -4.36 5.81
CA THR A 42 -3.98 -3.54 4.79
C THR A 42 -3.15 -2.43 5.43
N MET A 43 -3.72 -1.75 6.43
CA MET A 43 -3.02 -0.72 7.19
C MET A 43 -1.76 -1.27 7.87
N SER A 44 -1.83 -2.42 8.53
CA SER A 44 -0.66 -3.04 9.18
C SER A 44 0.48 -3.36 8.20
N ARG A 45 0.17 -3.76 6.96
CA ARG A 45 1.20 -3.99 5.94
C ARG A 45 1.80 -2.70 5.41
N LEU A 46 0.97 -1.69 5.14
CA LEU A 46 1.46 -0.36 4.74
C LEU A 46 2.30 0.28 5.85
N ASP A 47 1.94 0.05 7.12
CA ASP A 47 2.69 0.56 8.26
C ASP A 47 4.05 -0.12 8.46
N ALA A 48 4.18 -1.37 8.03
CA ALA A 48 5.43 -2.11 8.08
C ALA A 48 6.41 -1.74 6.94
N LEU A 49 5.98 -0.92 5.97
CA LEU A 49 6.87 -0.43 4.91
C LEU A 49 8.01 0.41 5.51
N PRO A 50 9.28 0.16 5.10
CA PRO A 50 10.40 1.01 5.44
C PRO A 50 10.18 2.47 5.05
N GLU A 51 10.80 3.40 5.79
CA GLU A 51 10.81 4.81 5.41
C GLU A 51 11.42 4.98 4.01
N GLY A 52 10.79 5.81 3.18
CA GLY A 52 11.21 6.02 1.80
C GLY A 52 10.09 6.57 0.92
N GLU A 53 10.41 6.78 -0.35
CA GLU A 53 9.45 7.13 -1.39
C GLU A 53 9.23 5.94 -2.30
N TYR A 54 7.97 5.63 -2.57
CA TYR A 54 7.55 4.47 -3.33
C TYR A 54 6.78 4.91 -4.58
N ALA A 55 7.01 4.21 -5.68
CA ALA A 55 6.11 4.15 -6.82
C ALA A 55 5.01 3.10 -6.59
N TYR A 56 3.98 3.11 -7.45
CA TYR A 56 2.85 2.17 -7.37
C TYR A 56 3.31 0.70 -7.28
N ASP A 57 4.18 0.29 -8.20
CA ASP A 57 4.70 -1.06 -8.31
C ASP A 57 5.60 -1.41 -7.11
N GLU A 58 6.42 -0.47 -6.65
CA GLU A 58 7.27 -0.65 -5.46
C GLU A 58 6.42 -0.88 -4.20
N VAL A 59 5.29 -0.17 -4.03
CA VAL A 59 4.37 -0.43 -2.91
C VAL A 59 3.80 -1.85 -3.01
N VAL A 60 3.28 -2.23 -4.17
CA VAL A 60 2.65 -3.55 -4.40
C VAL A 60 3.64 -4.69 -4.13
N GLU A 61 4.89 -4.53 -4.55
CA GLU A 61 5.94 -5.50 -4.27
C GLU A 61 6.31 -5.55 -2.79
N ALA A 62 6.56 -4.38 -2.17
CA ALA A 62 7.01 -4.30 -0.78
C ALA A 62 5.99 -4.86 0.22
N VAL A 63 4.69 -4.57 0.04
CA VAL A 63 3.65 -5.11 0.93
C VAL A 63 3.48 -6.62 0.80
N ARG A 64 3.84 -7.22 -0.35
CA ARG A 64 3.84 -8.68 -0.53
C ARG A 64 5.01 -9.31 0.21
N MET A 65 6.21 -8.72 0.10
CA MET A 65 7.41 -9.19 0.79
C MET A 65 7.31 -9.14 2.33
N ILE A 66 6.44 -8.29 2.88
CA ILE A 66 6.18 -8.21 4.33
C ILE A 66 5.25 -9.34 4.80
N GLY A 67 4.44 -9.91 3.90
CA GLY A 67 3.45 -10.96 4.20
C GLY A 67 3.93 -12.39 4.00
N ASP A 68 5.03 -12.60 3.27
CA ASP A 68 5.75 -13.89 3.14
C ASP A 68 6.70 -14.13 4.33
#